data_AF-A0A963JTU0-F1
#
_entry.id   AF-A0A963JTU0-F1
#
_cell.length_a   1.000
_cell.length_b   1.000
_cell.length_c   1.000
_cell.angle_alpha   90.00
_cell.angle_beta   90.00
_cell.angle_gamma   90.00
#
_symmetry.space_group_name_H-M   'P 1'
#
loop_
_entity.id
_entity.type
_entity.pdbx_description
1 polymer ?
#
loop_
_entity_poly.entity_id
_entity_poly.type
_entity_poly.pdbx_seq_one_letter_code
_entity_poly.pdbx_strand_id
1 'polypeptide(L)' 'MKDTAPDLSTRIVHHPYQPPAGFEAPQPGVFKASTVIFPSVAALRSQEWKDKSGYTYGLHGTPTTFTLE' A
#
# COMPACT_ATOMS: atom_id res chain seq x y z
N MET A 1 29.09 13.81 11.02
CA MET A 1 28.41 14.20 9.76
C MET A 1 27.02 14.66 10.12
N LYS A 2 26.57 15.81 9.62
CA LYS A 2 25.15 16.18 9.77
C LYS A 2 24.37 15.32 8.78
N ASP A 3 23.46 14.50 9.28
CA ASP A 3 22.51 13.75 8.45
C ASP A 3 21.53 14.75 7.83
N THR A 4 21.93 15.34 6.73
CA THR A 4 21.07 16.23 5.95
C THR A 4 20.09 15.36 5.18
N ALA A 5 18.80 15.63 5.33
CA ALA A 5 17.77 14.96 4.55
C ALA A 5 18.08 15.09 3.03
N PRO A 6 17.82 14.04 2.23
CA PRO A 6 18.02 14.11 0.79
C PRO A 6 17.20 15.25 0.15
N ASP A 7 17.69 15.77 -0.95
CA ASP A 7 17.02 16.82 -1.73
C ASP A 7 15.56 16.42 -2.04
N LEU A 8 14.67 17.41 -2.13
CA LEU A 8 13.27 17.21 -2.47
C LEU A 8 13.11 16.44 -3.79
N SER A 9 13.95 16.72 -4.78
CA SER A 9 13.96 16.02 -6.07
C SER A 9 14.13 14.50 -5.89
N THR A 10 15.09 14.10 -5.06
CA THR A 10 15.35 12.69 -4.71
C THR A 10 14.17 12.09 -3.95
N ARG A 11 13.59 12.82 -2.98
CA ARG A 11 12.48 12.31 -2.15
C ARG A 11 11.20 12.06 -2.95
N ILE A 12 10.91 12.88 -3.96
CA ILE A 12 9.72 12.71 -4.80
C ILE A 12 9.85 11.47 -5.70
N VAL A 13 11.06 11.16 -6.17
CA VAL A 13 11.31 10.02 -7.06
C VAL A 13 11.43 8.71 -6.26
N HIS A 14 12.02 8.74 -5.07
CA HIS A 14 12.30 7.55 -4.26
C HIS A 14 11.32 7.42 -3.10
N HIS A 15 10.16 6.84 -3.38
CA HIS A 15 9.20 6.45 -2.35
C HIS A 15 9.79 5.36 -1.43
N PRO A 16 9.57 5.40 -0.09
CA PRO A 16 10.18 4.45 0.85
C PRO A 16 9.62 3.01 0.80
N TYR A 17 8.61 2.75 -0.03
CA TYR A 17 8.02 1.40 -0.19
C TYR A 17 9.09 0.38 -0.58
N GLN A 18 9.09 -0.75 0.12
CA GLN A 18 9.95 -1.89 -0.16
C GLN A 18 9.08 -3.09 -0.56
N PRO A 19 9.32 -3.70 -1.73
CA PRO A 19 8.64 -4.93 -2.10
C PRO A 19 9.11 -6.11 -1.22
N PRO A 20 8.37 -7.23 -1.21
CA PRO A 20 8.81 -8.45 -0.57
C PRO A 20 10.20 -8.90 -1.08
N ALA A 21 11.00 -9.49 -0.19
CA ALA A 21 12.34 -9.97 -0.51
C ALA A 21 12.34 -10.91 -1.73
N GLY A 22 13.29 -10.71 -2.65
CA GLY A 22 13.42 -11.47 -3.89
C GLY A 22 12.58 -10.96 -5.07
N PHE A 23 11.81 -9.88 -4.88
CA PHE A 23 11.05 -9.23 -5.96
C PHE A 23 11.45 -7.75 -6.08
N GLU A 24 12.51 -7.47 -6.83
CA GLU A 24 12.93 -6.09 -7.14
C GLU A 24 12.39 -5.64 -8.50
N ALA A 25 11.76 -4.47 -8.53
CA ALA A 25 11.28 -3.84 -9.75
C ALA A 25 11.41 -2.30 -9.63
N PRO A 26 11.67 -1.58 -10.74
CA PRO A 26 11.70 -0.11 -10.72
C PRO A 26 10.36 0.54 -10.34
N GLN A 27 9.25 -0.17 -10.56
CA GLN A 27 7.90 0.29 -10.24
C GLN A 27 7.25 -0.69 -9.26
N PRO A 28 6.46 -0.20 -8.28
CA PRO A 28 5.70 -1.08 -7.39
C PRO A 28 4.62 -1.84 -8.17
N GLY A 29 4.15 -2.95 -7.59
CA GLY A 29 3.06 -3.73 -8.17
C GLY A 29 1.75 -2.93 -8.25
N VAL A 30 0.98 -3.14 -9.31
CA VAL A 30 -0.33 -2.48 -9.51
C VAL A 30 -1.45 -3.45 -9.19
N PHE A 31 -2.17 -3.18 -8.10
CA PHE A 31 -3.28 -4.00 -7.62
C PHE A 31 -4.61 -3.45 -8.16
N LYS A 32 -5.04 -3.97 -9.31
CA LYS A 32 -6.34 -3.65 -9.91
C LYS A 32 -7.42 -4.54 -9.29
N ALA A 33 -8.18 -4.00 -8.35
CA ALA A 33 -9.23 -4.75 -7.68
C ALA A 33 -10.44 -3.85 -7.37
N SER A 34 -11.64 -4.35 -7.65
CA SER A 34 -12.88 -3.76 -7.14
C SER A 34 -13.24 -4.31 -5.75
N THR A 35 -12.80 -5.52 -5.39
CA THR A 35 -13.14 -6.21 -4.14
C THR A 35 -11.95 -6.93 -3.53
N VAL A 36 -12.06 -7.35 -2.26
CA VAL A 36 -11.04 -8.13 -1.53
C VAL A 36 -11.62 -9.49 -1.11
N ILE A 37 -10.82 -10.54 -1.22
CA ILE A 37 -11.19 -11.89 -0.77
C ILE A 37 -10.80 -12.07 0.68
N PHE A 38 -11.76 -12.49 1.51
CA PHE A 38 -11.52 -12.82 2.91
C PHE A 38 -11.29 -14.34 3.06
N PRO A 39 -10.39 -14.77 3.98
CA PRO A 39 -10.11 -16.18 4.19
C PRO A 39 -11.27 -16.94 4.83
N SER A 40 -12.23 -16.25 5.46
CA SER A 40 -13.45 -16.84 6.00
C SER A 40 -14.56 -15.78 6.16
N VAL A 41 -15.80 -16.26 6.32
CA VAL A 41 -16.96 -15.40 6.64
C VAL A 41 -16.81 -14.71 8.00
N ALA A 42 -16.16 -15.37 8.97
CA ALA A 42 -15.88 -14.77 10.26
C ALA A 42 -14.93 -13.56 10.11
N ALA A 43 -13.88 -13.69 9.30
CA ALA A 43 -12.93 -12.60 9.01
C ALA A 43 -13.60 -11.43 8.28
N LEU A 44 -14.52 -11.72 7.34
CA LEU A 44 -15.33 -10.71 6.67
C LEU A 44 -16.18 -9.90 7.67
N ARG A 45 -16.80 -10.57 8.66
CA ARG A 45 -17.69 -9.92 9.64
C ARG A 45 -16.96 -9.12 10.72
N SER A 46 -15.72 -9.47 11.03
CA SER A 46 -14.92 -8.79 12.07
C SER A 46 -14.23 -7.51 11.56
N GLN A 47 -14.20 -7.28 10.26
CA GLN A 47 -13.51 -6.13 9.67
C GLN A 47 -14.40 -4.88 9.74
N GLU A 48 -13.94 -3.88 10.50
CA GLU A 48 -14.56 -2.56 10.54
C GLU A 48 -14.16 -1.79 9.26
N TRP A 49 -15.15 -1.36 8.49
CA TRP A 49 -14.95 -0.70 7.19
C TRP A 49 -14.74 0.81 7.30
N LYS A 50 -14.99 1.39 8.47
CA LYS A 50 -14.88 2.84 8.70
C LYS A 50 -13.44 3.31 8.89
N ASP A 51 -12.63 2.45 9.50
CA ASP A 51 -11.23 2.76 9.73
C ASP A 51 -10.42 2.21 8.56
N LYS A 52 -9.72 3.06 7.81
CA LYS A 52 -8.81 2.75 6.69
C LYS A 52 -7.63 1.80 7.06
N SER A 53 -7.77 1.04 8.14
CA SER A 53 -6.82 0.10 8.70
C SER A 53 -6.64 -1.18 7.89
N GLY A 54 -7.49 -1.44 6.88
CA GLY A 54 -7.43 -2.64 6.05
C GLY A 54 -8.08 -2.49 4.68
N TYR A 55 -7.83 -3.47 3.81
CA TYR A 55 -8.42 -3.53 2.48
C TYR A 55 -9.76 -4.26 2.53
N THR A 56 -10.83 -3.55 2.19
CA THR A 56 -12.21 -4.10 2.18
C THR A 56 -12.77 -4.16 0.77
N TYR A 57 -12.76 -3.02 0.08
CA TYR A 57 -13.28 -2.85 -1.27
C TYR A 57 -12.39 -1.86 -2.02
N GLY A 58 -12.27 -2.01 -3.33
CA GLY A 58 -11.41 -1.17 -4.16
C GLY A 58 -11.77 0.32 -4.08
N LEU A 59 -13.04 0.64 -3.81
CA LEU A 59 -13.52 2.00 -3.55
C LEU A 59 -12.83 2.65 -2.35
N HIS A 60 -12.49 1.88 -1.33
CA HIS A 60 -11.87 2.36 -0.10
C HIS A 60 -10.34 2.39 -0.17
N GLY A 61 -9.77 1.83 -1.24
CA GLY A 61 -8.34 1.82 -1.49
C GLY A 61 -7.82 0.43 -1.85
N THR A 62 -6.76 0.41 -2.63
CA THR A 62 -5.95 -0.77 -2.92
C THR A 62 -4.53 -0.53 -2.40
N PRO A 63 -3.67 -1.56 -2.30
CA PRO A 63 -2.26 -1.34 -1.96
C PRO A 63 -1.59 -0.28 -2.85
N THR A 64 -2.01 -0.17 -4.12
CA THR A 64 -1.53 0.85 -5.06
C THR A 64 -1.86 2.26 -4.60
N THR A 65 -3.11 2.51 -4.17
CA THR A 65 -3.54 3.87 -3.78
C THR A 65 -2.99 4.23 -2.40
N PHE A 66 -2.87 3.27 -1.48
CA PHE A 66 -2.25 3.51 -0.18
C PHE A 66 -0.75 3.77 -0.26
N THR A 67 -0.07 3.28 -1.29
CA THR A 67 1.34 3.64 -1.55
C THR A 67 1.50 5.08 -2.04
N LEU A 68 0.41 5.72 -2.49
CA LEU A 68 0.41 7.11 -2.96
C LEU A 68 0.00 8.12 -1.87
N GLU A 69 -0.83 7.69 -0.90
CA GLU A 69 -1.30 8.50 0.25
C GLU A 69 -0.19 8.83 1.25
#